data_AF-A0A7C1Q8M6-F1
#
_entry.id   AF-A0A7C1Q8M6-F1
#
_cell.length_a   1.000
_cell.length_b   1.000
_cell.length_c   1.000
_cell.angle_alpha   90.00
_cell.angle_beta   90.00
_cell.angle_gamma   90.00
#
_symmetry.space_group_name_H-M   'P 1'
#
loop_
_entity.id
_entity.type
_entity.pdbx_description
1 polymer ?
#
loop_
_entity_poly.entity_id
_entity_poly.type
_entity_poly.pdbx_seq_one_letter_code
_entity_poly.pdbx_strand_id
1 'polypeptide(L)'
;VYPFSDPLCIGKGEIEILSNMRVEADGTMVRRYELTGGGHTLTMEEVQTPGDSSWKARSRWIENDDDLAFFLELENLTPTDPDIEEVRQKERQVGEHGLPYIETPDPFYLVCEMFPTDTFYIKTKIDVEPIMRILSLTKQRVIHSIETLLSEAKCPFILRLIGAEMAAPPFMSRDNFLLFEGDFYQQVADLIQQYDIPASFHCHGSVGEIMDDIWNMGYSFIEPFEPSPRGNVTIAKALETANGRGIVFGGVDDVIFNTGSPDDISRAVKRCLDDARGTGKPYILSQSSTPFYEPLSGAAKENFLLFMELGTQG
;
A
#
# COMPACT_ATOMS: atom_id res chain seq x y z
N VAL A 1 4.40 6.54 -7.36
CA VAL A 1 3.62 7.74 -7.70
C VAL A 1 2.18 7.40 -7.39
N TYR A 2 1.45 8.33 -6.78
CA TYR A 2 0.10 8.11 -6.33
C TYR A 2 -0.81 9.03 -7.14
N PRO A 3 -1.45 8.53 -8.21
CA PRO A 3 -2.13 9.37 -9.20
C PRO A 3 -3.53 9.81 -8.76
N PHE A 4 -3.89 9.66 -7.48
CA PHE A 4 -5.22 10.01 -6.98
C PHE A 4 -5.15 11.30 -6.17
N SER A 5 -5.97 12.26 -6.57
CA SER A 5 -6.06 13.56 -5.90
C SER A 5 -7.04 13.57 -4.73
N ASP A 6 -7.99 12.63 -4.71
CA ASP A 6 -9.01 12.50 -3.67
C ASP A 6 -8.66 11.38 -2.69
N PRO A 7 -8.73 11.62 -1.36
CA PRO A 7 -8.35 10.64 -0.35
C PRO A 7 -9.32 9.46 -0.22
N LEU A 8 -10.55 9.54 -0.75
CA LEU A 8 -11.59 8.51 -0.65
C LEU A 8 -11.99 7.92 -2.01
N CYS A 9 -11.23 8.26 -3.06
CA CYS A 9 -11.53 7.96 -4.46
C CYS A 9 -12.93 8.46 -4.90
N ILE A 10 -13.36 9.60 -4.36
CA ILE A 10 -14.61 10.28 -4.72
C ILE A 10 -14.32 11.36 -5.77
N GLY A 11 -14.92 11.20 -6.94
CA GLY A 11 -14.86 12.15 -8.05
C GLY A 11 -15.82 13.32 -7.84
N LYS A 12 -15.77 14.29 -8.75
CA LYS A 12 -16.66 15.46 -8.71
C LYS A 12 -18.12 15.05 -8.81
N GLY A 13 -18.95 15.56 -7.90
CA GLY A 13 -20.38 15.25 -7.89
C GLY A 13 -21.12 15.90 -6.74
N GLU A 14 -22.01 15.13 -6.12
CA GLU A 14 -22.85 15.57 -4.99
C GLU A 14 -22.06 15.85 -3.71
N ILE A 15 -20.87 15.24 -3.62
CA ILE A 15 -19.91 15.44 -2.54
C ILE A 15 -18.68 16.15 -3.10
N GLU A 16 -18.19 17.12 -2.34
CA GLU A 16 -16.91 17.78 -2.59
C GLU A 16 -16.02 17.62 -1.37
N ILE A 17 -14.78 17.16 -1.59
CA ILE A 17 -13.73 17.10 -0.57
C ILE A 17 -12.69 18.16 -0.89
N LEU A 18 -12.51 19.11 0.03
CA LEU A 18 -11.49 20.13 -0.06
C LEU A 18 -10.44 19.90 1.01
N SER A 19 -9.18 20.21 0.71
CA SER A 19 -8.09 20.17 1.68
C SER A 19 -7.43 21.53 1.84
N ASN A 20 -6.99 21.83 3.05
CA ASN A 20 -6.13 22.97 3.34
C ASN A 20 -5.00 22.56 4.28
N MET A 21 -3.92 23.34 4.29
CA MET A 21 -2.79 23.13 5.17
C MET A 21 -2.53 24.35 6.05
N ARG A 22 -2.14 24.11 7.29
CA ARG A 22 -1.64 25.12 8.24
C ARG A 22 -0.42 24.58 8.98
N VAL A 23 0.37 25.49 9.55
CA VAL A 23 1.53 25.16 10.38
C VAL A 23 1.28 25.67 11.80
N GLU A 24 1.44 24.79 12.78
CA GLU A 24 1.31 25.12 14.21
C GLU A 24 2.61 25.75 14.76
N ALA A 25 2.54 26.30 15.97
CA ALA A 25 3.66 27.08 16.54
C ALA A 25 4.94 26.27 16.76
N ASP A 26 4.83 24.96 16.92
CA ASP A 26 5.94 24.01 17.08
C ASP A 26 6.51 23.50 15.75
N GLY A 27 5.96 23.96 14.61
CA GLY A 27 6.34 23.52 13.27
C GLY A 27 5.55 22.31 12.76
N THR A 28 4.60 21.77 13.54
CA THR A 28 3.72 20.69 13.09
C THR A 28 2.87 21.14 11.91
N MET A 29 2.95 20.40 10.81
CA MET A 29 2.08 20.60 9.66
C MET A 29 0.75 19.91 9.92
N VAL A 30 -0.36 20.62 9.68
CA VAL A 30 -1.71 20.08 9.79
C VAL A 30 -2.38 20.18 8.44
N ARG A 31 -2.92 19.07 7.97
CA ARG A 31 -3.75 19.01 6.78
C ARG A 31 -5.17 18.70 7.22
N ARG A 32 -6.09 19.57 6.87
CA ARG A 32 -7.51 19.41 7.17
C ARG A 32 -8.27 19.16 5.88
N TYR A 33 -9.08 18.13 5.89
CA TYR A 33 -10.03 17.82 4.83
C TYR A 33 -11.43 18.15 5.33
N GLU A 34 -12.24 18.72 4.45
CA GLU A 34 -13.65 19.01 4.67
C GLU A 34 -14.46 18.40 3.54
N LEU A 35 -15.37 17.50 3.91
CA LEU A 35 -16.32 16.87 3.00
C LEU A 35 -17.64 17.63 3.14
N THR A 36 -18.15 18.17 2.04
CA THR A 36 -19.45 18.84 1.99
C THR A 36 -20.35 18.20 0.94
N GLY A 37 -21.60 17.95 1.29
CA GLY A 37 -22.59 17.39 0.37
C GLY A 37 -23.61 16.51 1.09
N GLY A 38 -24.71 16.18 0.41
CA GLY A 38 -25.80 15.37 1.01
C GLY A 38 -26.47 15.99 2.24
N GLY A 39 -26.27 17.30 2.50
CA GLY A 39 -26.78 17.97 3.71
C GLY A 39 -25.89 17.83 4.95
N HIS A 40 -24.72 17.19 4.82
CA HIS A 40 -23.76 17.00 5.91
C HIS A 40 -22.43 17.73 5.63
N THR A 41 -21.70 17.98 6.70
CA THR A 41 -20.31 18.45 6.65
C THR A 41 -19.50 17.61 7.63
N LEU A 42 -18.53 16.87 7.11
CA LEU A 42 -17.60 16.05 7.89
C LEU A 42 -16.19 16.58 7.72
N THR A 43 -15.31 16.31 8.69
CA THR A 43 -13.93 16.79 8.65
C THR A 43 -12.96 15.75 9.16
N MET A 44 -11.81 15.63 8.51
CA MET A 44 -10.68 14.83 8.94
C MET A 44 -9.44 15.73 9.07
N GLU A 45 -8.64 15.55 10.12
CA GLU A 45 -7.34 16.21 10.26
C GLU A 45 -6.22 15.17 10.31
N GLU A 46 -5.16 15.43 9.57
CA GLU A 46 -3.88 14.72 9.64
C GLU A 46 -2.78 15.67 10.09
N VAL A 47 -1.78 15.13 10.77
CA VAL A 47 -0.62 15.88 11.27
C VAL A 47 0.69 15.23 10.88
N GLN A 48 1.68 16.08 10.58
CA GLN A 48 3.06 15.68 10.40
C GLN A 48 3.93 16.53 11.32
N THR A 49 4.47 15.91 12.37
CA THR A 49 5.36 16.59 13.32
C THR A 49 6.75 16.79 12.71
N PRO A 50 7.51 17.83 13.11
CA PRO A 50 8.84 18.08 12.55
C PRO A 50 9.76 16.86 12.66
N GLY A 51 10.32 16.43 11.53
CA GLY A 51 11.21 15.27 11.42
C GLY A 51 10.53 13.95 11.07
N ASP A 52 9.19 13.88 11.13
CA ASP A 52 8.44 12.71 10.66
C ASP A 52 8.25 12.77 9.14
N SER A 53 8.48 11.64 8.47
CA SER A 53 8.21 11.47 7.04
C SER A 53 6.74 11.13 6.72
N SER A 54 5.94 10.79 7.74
CA SER A 54 4.55 10.33 7.60
C SER A 54 3.52 11.26 8.26
N TRP A 55 2.31 11.23 7.73
CA TRP A 55 1.13 11.88 8.31
C TRP A 55 0.43 10.93 9.28
N LYS A 56 -0.14 11.47 10.35
CA LYS A 56 -0.91 10.74 11.37
C LYS A 56 -2.29 11.35 11.51
N ALA A 57 -3.33 10.53 11.54
CA ALA A 57 -4.67 11.03 11.77
C ALA A 57 -4.82 11.63 13.19
N ARG A 58 -5.35 12.84 13.25
CA ARG A 58 -5.74 13.55 14.48
C ARG A 58 -7.24 13.43 14.72
N SER A 59 -8.05 13.42 13.66
CA SER A 59 -9.48 13.11 13.69
C SER A 59 -9.83 12.28 12.46
N ARG A 60 -11.02 11.69 12.43
CA ARG A 60 -11.45 10.73 11.41
C ARG A 60 -12.79 11.13 10.80
N TRP A 61 -13.10 10.61 9.62
CA TRP A 61 -14.36 10.92 8.92
C TRP A 61 -15.59 10.38 9.63
N ILE A 62 -15.45 9.20 10.24
CA ILE A 62 -16.51 8.47 10.92
C ILE A 62 -16.13 8.33 12.39
N GLU A 63 -16.70 9.19 13.24
CA GLU A 63 -16.48 9.14 14.70
C GLU A 63 -17.67 8.52 15.44
N ASN A 64 -18.83 8.41 14.77
CA ASN A 64 -20.06 7.84 15.32
C ASN A 64 -20.91 7.13 14.25
N ASP A 65 -22.01 6.50 14.69
CA ASP A 65 -22.90 5.73 13.79
C ASP A 65 -23.69 6.59 12.80
N ASP A 66 -23.96 7.87 13.12
CA ASP A 66 -24.63 8.79 12.20
C ASP A 66 -23.71 9.16 11.03
N ASP A 67 -22.41 9.33 11.28
CA ASP A 67 -21.41 9.55 10.23
C ASP A 67 -21.32 8.32 9.30
N LEU A 68 -21.32 7.11 9.86
CA LEU A 68 -21.35 5.87 9.08
C LEU A 68 -22.62 5.76 8.26
N ALA A 69 -23.78 6.03 8.86
CA ALA A 69 -25.07 6.01 8.16
C ALA A 69 -25.06 6.98 6.97
N PHE A 70 -24.51 8.18 7.15
CA PHE A 70 -24.34 9.14 6.06
C PHE A 70 -23.53 8.54 4.90
N PHE A 71 -22.37 7.93 5.14
CA PHE A 71 -21.58 7.31 4.06
C PHE A 71 -22.30 6.13 3.39
N LEU A 72 -23.12 5.38 4.13
CA LEU A 72 -23.89 4.26 3.57
C LEU A 72 -25.04 4.71 2.67
N GLU A 73 -25.56 5.92 2.88
CA GLU A 73 -26.59 6.53 2.01
C GLU A 73 -26.02 7.04 0.68
N LEU A 74 -24.71 7.26 0.59
CA LEU A 74 -24.01 7.73 -0.60
C LEU A 74 -23.72 6.60 -1.61
N GLU A 75 -24.79 6.04 -2.20
CA GLU A 75 -24.66 4.85 -3.07
C GLU A 75 -24.09 5.14 -4.47
N ASN A 76 -24.26 6.36 -4.99
CA ASN A 76 -23.94 6.70 -6.39
C ASN A 76 -22.83 7.76 -6.49
N LEU A 77 -21.79 7.61 -5.70
CA LEU A 77 -20.62 8.49 -5.79
C LEU A 77 -19.86 8.22 -7.09
N THR A 78 -19.66 9.27 -7.88
CA THR A 78 -18.75 9.25 -9.02
C THR A 78 -17.36 8.83 -8.53
N PRO A 79 -16.69 7.85 -9.14
CA PRO A 79 -15.29 7.55 -8.82
C PRO A 79 -14.34 8.69 -9.27
N THR A 80 -13.20 8.83 -8.61
CA THR A 80 -12.13 9.74 -9.09
C THR A 80 -11.38 9.11 -10.26
N ASP A 81 -11.17 9.87 -11.32
CA ASP A 81 -10.24 9.49 -12.39
C ASP A 81 -8.79 9.67 -11.93
N PRO A 82 -7.90 8.68 -12.15
CA PRO A 82 -6.47 8.85 -11.90
C PRO A 82 -5.85 9.93 -12.80
N ASP A 83 -4.83 10.62 -12.30
CA ASP A 83 -4.00 11.51 -13.10
C ASP A 83 -3.06 10.69 -14.02
N ILE A 84 -3.58 10.41 -15.22
CA ILE A 84 -2.86 9.68 -16.26
C ILE A 84 -1.59 10.42 -16.72
N GLU A 85 -1.59 11.74 -16.69
CA GLU A 85 -0.42 12.49 -17.12
C GLU A 85 0.71 12.41 -16.09
N GLU A 86 0.39 12.38 -14.80
CA GLU A 86 1.38 12.13 -13.74
C GLU A 86 2.07 10.76 -13.91
N VAL A 87 1.31 9.73 -14.28
CA VAL A 87 1.83 8.39 -14.59
C VAL A 87 2.82 8.44 -15.76
N ARG A 88 2.44 9.11 -16.85
CA ARG A 88 3.30 9.26 -18.03
C ARG A 88 4.52 10.15 -17.77
N GLN A 89 4.39 11.17 -16.93
CA GLN A 89 5.52 11.98 -16.49
C GLN A 89 6.50 11.13 -15.69
N LYS A 90 6.00 10.27 -14.80
CA LYS A 90 6.84 9.38 -14.02
C LYS A 90 7.55 8.35 -14.90
N GLU A 91 6.87 7.78 -15.89
CA GLU A 91 7.47 6.90 -16.88
C GLU A 91 8.63 7.59 -17.62
N ARG A 92 8.42 8.81 -18.13
CA ARG A 92 9.48 9.58 -18.80
C ARG A 92 10.65 9.93 -17.89
N GLN A 93 10.38 10.18 -16.60
CA GLN A 93 11.42 10.45 -15.60
C GLN A 93 12.30 9.21 -15.36
N VAL A 94 11.68 8.03 -15.30
CA VAL A 94 12.39 6.76 -15.09
C VAL A 94 13.17 6.36 -16.34
N GLY A 95 12.59 6.56 -17.53
CA GLY A 95 13.21 6.22 -18.81
C GLY A 95 13.59 4.74 -18.90
N GLU A 96 14.75 4.44 -19.50
CA GLU A 96 15.23 3.06 -19.68
C GLU A 96 15.83 2.44 -18.40
N HIS A 97 15.80 3.15 -17.27
CA HIS A 97 16.45 2.73 -16.02
C HIS A 97 15.55 1.97 -15.05
N GLY A 98 14.27 1.76 -15.40
CA GLY A 98 13.34 1.00 -14.56
C GLY A 98 11.90 1.10 -15.04
N LEU A 99 10.96 0.77 -14.13
CA LEU A 99 9.53 0.95 -14.34
C LEU A 99 8.94 1.83 -13.23
N PRO A 100 8.00 2.72 -13.55
CA PRO A 100 7.31 3.49 -12.53
C PRO A 100 6.37 2.59 -11.71
N TYR A 101 6.45 2.70 -10.39
CA TYR A 101 5.50 2.11 -9.45
C TYR A 101 4.31 3.06 -9.28
N ILE A 102 3.12 2.62 -9.66
CA ILE A 102 1.87 3.37 -9.50
C ILE A 102 1.11 2.76 -8.32
N GLU A 103 0.97 3.53 -7.25
CA GLU A 103 0.37 3.05 -6.02
C GLU A 103 -1.13 3.22 -6.06
N THR A 104 -1.87 2.21 -5.63
CA THR A 104 -3.32 2.25 -5.48
C THR A 104 -3.71 1.57 -4.17
N PRO A 105 -4.50 2.23 -3.32
CA PRO A 105 -4.90 1.65 -2.05
C PRO A 105 -6.00 0.62 -2.26
N ASP A 106 -6.05 -0.39 -1.39
CA ASP A 106 -7.20 -1.27 -1.32
C ASP A 106 -8.40 -0.63 -0.57
N PRO A 107 -9.62 -1.16 -0.76
CA PRO A 107 -10.81 -0.62 -0.14
C PRO A 107 -10.79 -0.75 1.38
N PHE A 108 -10.13 -1.78 1.92
CA PHE A 108 -10.12 -2.04 3.35
C PHE A 108 -9.30 -1.00 4.09
N TYR A 109 -8.11 -0.67 3.59
CA TYR A 109 -7.28 0.42 4.06
C TYR A 109 -8.01 1.75 3.99
N LEU A 110 -8.60 2.08 2.84
CA LEU A 110 -9.34 3.34 2.68
C LEU A 110 -10.45 3.47 3.72
N VAL A 111 -11.27 2.43 3.88
CA VAL A 111 -12.36 2.45 4.86
C VAL A 111 -11.81 2.44 6.29
N CYS A 112 -10.79 1.66 6.60
CA CYS A 112 -10.17 1.66 7.93
C CYS A 112 -9.69 3.07 8.33
N GLU A 113 -9.07 3.80 7.40
CA GLU A 113 -8.60 5.15 7.62
C GLU A 113 -9.73 6.20 7.75
N MET A 114 -10.98 5.82 7.49
CA MET A 114 -12.14 6.67 7.79
C MET A 114 -12.54 6.65 9.27
N PHE A 115 -12.05 5.71 10.08
CA PHE A 115 -12.46 5.51 11.48
C PHE A 115 -11.30 5.66 12.47
N PRO A 116 -11.57 5.88 13.76
CA PRO A 116 -10.66 5.44 14.81
C PRO A 116 -10.39 3.93 14.64
N THR A 117 -9.12 3.55 14.55
CA THR A 117 -8.69 2.20 14.13
C THR A 117 -9.29 1.09 14.99
N ASP A 118 -9.31 1.27 16.31
CA ASP A 118 -9.92 0.32 17.25
C ASP A 118 -11.42 0.13 17.01
N THR A 119 -12.13 1.23 16.77
CA THR A 119 -13.58 1.25 16.48
C THR A 119 -13.89 0.47 15.21
N PHE A 120 -13.09 0.64 14.16
CA PHE A 120 -13.26 -0.10 12.92
C PHE A 120 -13.10 -1.62 13.12
N TYR A 121 -12.03 -2.06 13.79
CA TYR A 121 -11.84 -3.49 14.04
C TYR A 121 -12.93 -4.08 14.94
N ILE A 122 -13.44 -3.32 15.94
CA ILE A 122 -14.60 -3.75 16.73
C ILE A 122 -15.82 -3.93 15.82
N LYS A 123 -16.11 -2.97 14.94
CA LYS A 123 -17.23 -3.04 13.98
C LYS A 123 -17.09 -4.19 12.99
N THR A 124 -15.87 -4.58 12.59
CA THR A 124 -15.66 -5.79 11.76
C THR A 124 -16.07 -7.09 12.46
N LYS A 125 -16.37 -7.05 13.77
CA LYS A 125 -16.86 -8.19 14.54
C LYS A 125 -18.33 -8.07 14.95
N ILE A 126 -18.81 -6.87 15.24
CA ILE A 126 -20.17 -6.68 15.80
C ILE A 126 -21.16 -6.11 14.78
N ASP A 127 -20.69 -5.39 13.76
CA ASP A 127 -21.49 -4.67 12.76
C ASP A 127 -21.03 -5.03 11.33
N VAL A 128 -20.90 -6.33 11.04
CA VAL A 128 -20.26 -6.82 9.80
C VAL A 128 -20.99 -6.35 8.54
N GLU A 129 -22.32 -6.35 8.54
CA GLU A 129 -23.12 -5.98 7.37
C GLU A 129 -22.89 -4.51 6.92
N PRO A 130 -22.98 -3.49 7.80
CA PRO A 130 -22.57 -2.13 7.48
C PRO A 130 -21.13 -2.02 6.94
N ILE A 131 -20.17 -2.72 7.57
CA ILE A 131 -18.77 -2.68 7.14
C ILE A 131 -18.60 -3.29 5.74
N MET A 132 -19.20 -4.44 5.47
CA MET A 132 -19.19 -5.05 4.14
C MET A 132 -19.85 -4.14 3.09
N ARG A 133 -20.90 -3.41 3.46
CA ARG A 133 -21.58 -2.47 2.55
C ARG A 133 -20.68 -1.30 2.17
N ILE A 134 -20.08 -0.61 3.13
CA ILE A 134 -19.18 0.51 2.84
C ILE A 134 -17.91 0.05 2.08
N LEU A 135 -17.36 -1.11 2.43
CA LEU A 135 -16.25 -1.73 1.69
C LEU A 135 -16.65 -2.00 0.23
N SER A 136 -17.85 -2.53 -0.02
CA SER A 136 -18.33 -2.79 -1.37
C SER A 136 -18.51 -1.50 -2.19
N LEU A 137 -19.01 -0.43 -1.58
CA LEU A 137 -19.15 0.87 -2.25
C LEU A 137 -17.78 1.46 -2.60
N THR A 138 -16.82 1.40 -1.68
CA THR A 138 -15.45 1.86 -1.91
C THR A 138 -14.74 1.02 -2.96
N LYS A 139 -14.89 -0.31 -2.91
CA LYS A 139 -14.35 -1.25 -3.90
C LYS A 139 -14.77 -0.89 -5.32
N GLN A 140 -16.05 -0.58 -5.55
CA GLN A 140 -16.52 -0.20 -6.88
C GLN A 140 -15.79 1.03 -7.44
N ARG A 141 -15.53 2.03 -6.59
CA ARG A 141 -14.77 3.22 -6.99
C ARG A 141 -13.31 2.91 -7.27
N VAL A 142 -12.65 2.15 -6.38
CA VAL A 142 -11.24 1.76 -6.55
C VAL A 142 -11.05 0.91 -7.82
N ILE A 143 -11.92 -0.07 -8.07
CA ILE A 143 -11.87 -0.91 -9.28
C ILE A 143 -12.02 -0.06 -10.54
N HIS A 144 -12.96 0.89 -10.56
CA HIS A 144 -13.10 1.82 -11.67
C HIS A 144 -11.80 2.61 -11.90
N SER A 145 -11.23 3.18 -10.85
CA SER A 145 -9.98 3.94 -10.94
C SER A 145 -8.80 3.09 -11.44
N ILE A 146 -8.71 1.82 -11.02
CA ILE A 146 -7.72 0.85 -11.53
C ILE A 146 -7.96 0.56 -13.02
N GLU A 147 -9.19 0.24 -13.43
CA GLU A 147 -9.51 -0.06 -14.83
C GLU A 147 -9.20 1.14 -15.75
N THR A 148 -9.53 2.36 -15.31
CA THR A 148 -9.17 3.59 -16.02
C THR A 148 -7.64 3.75 -16.13
N LEU A 149 -6.90 3.49 -15.05
CA LEU A 149 -5.43 3.53 -15.09
C LEU A 149 -4.86 2.52 -16.09
N LEU A 150 -5.29 1.25 -16.03
CA LEU A 150 -4.82 0.17 -16.89
C LEU A 150 -5.13 0.43 -18.38
N SER A 151 -6.31 0.98 -18.68
CA SER A 151 -6.74 1.24 -20.05
C SER A 151 -6.18 2.53 -20.67
N GLU A 152 -5.97 3.58 -19.87
CA GLU A 152 -5.63 4.91 -20.39
C GLU A 152 -4.17 5.32 -20.23
N ALA A 153 -3.41 4.72 -19.28
CA ALA A 153 -2.00 5.06 -19.07
C ALA A 153 -1.17 5.00 -20.36
N LYS A 154 -1.35 3.92 -21.13
CA LYS A 154 -0.72 3.71 -22.45
C LYS A 154 0.82 3.87 -22.40
N CYS A 155 1.42 3.47 -21.28
CA CYS A 155 2.87 3.40 -21.06
C CYS A 155 3.19 2.24 -20.09
N PRO A 156 4.46 1.76 -20.02
CA PRO A 156 4.83 0.71 -19.09
C PRO A 156 4.84 1.18 -17.63
N PHE A 157 4.28 0.39 -16.72
CA PHE A 157 4.33 0.62 -15.28
C PHE A 157 4.08 -0.68 -14.50
N ILE A 158 4.29 -0.62 -13.18
CA ILE A 158 3.87 -1.66 -12.23
C ILE A 158 2.74 -1.08 -11.37
N LEU A 159 1.62 -1.78 -11.33
CA LEU A 159 0.52 -1.46 -10.40
C LEU A 159 0.88 -2.01 -9.02
N ARG A 160 1.01 -1.14 -8.01
CA ARG A 160 1.33 -1.53 -6.63
C ARG A 160 0.11 -1.31 -5.74
N LEU A 161 -0.46 -2.41 -5.26
CA LEU A 161 -1.61 -2.40 -4.35
C LEU A 161 -1.08 -2.26 -2.93
N ILE A 162 -1.49 -1.21 -2.22
CA ILE A 162 -1.07 -0.92 -0.85
C ILE A 162 -2.26 -1.00 0.10
N GLY A 163 -2.01 -1.24 1.39
CA GLY A 163 -3.06 -1.21 2.42
C GLY A 163 -3.39 -2.56 3.04
N ALA A 164 -2.95 -3.66 2.41
CA ALA A 164 -3.27 -5.02 2.82
C ALA A 164 -2.84 -5.30 4.27
N GLU A 165 -1.87 -4.57 4.79
CA GLU A 165 -1.41 -4.63 6.18
C GLU A 165 -2.54 -4.48 7.19
N MET A 166 -3.61 -3.75 6.84
CA MET A 166 -4.75 -3.51 7.72
C MET A 166 -5.71 -4.71 7.77
N ALA A 167 -5.71 -5.58 6.77
CA ALA A 167 -6.54 -6.78 6.76
C ALA A 167 -5.75 -8.08 6.95
N ALA A 168 -4.44 -8.06 6.70
CA ALA A 168 -3.60 -9.23 6.78
C ALA A 168 -3.29 -9.65 8.24
N PRO A 169 -2.82 -10.89 8.45
CA PRO A 169 -2.28 -11.29 9.74
C PRO A 169 -1.11 -10.38 10.19
N PRO A 170 -1.06 -9.98 11.48
CA PRO A 170 -1.86 -10.50 12.59
C PRO A 170 -3.16 -9.73 12.90
N PHE A 171 -3.48 -8.66 12.17
CA PHE A 171 -4.69 -7.87 12.44
C PHE A 171 -5.97 -8.66 12.19
N MET A 172 -5.97 -9.49 11.15
CA MET A 172 -7.02 -10.48 10.94
C MET A 172 -6.46 -11.86 10.62
N SER A 173 -7.30 -12.88 10.76
CA SER A 173 -7.00 -14.21 10.24
C SER A 173 -7.06 -14.21 8.71
N ARG A 174 -6.35 -15.14 8.06
CA ARG A 174 -6.47 -15.42 6.61
C ARG A 174 -7.92 -15.45 6.13
N ASP A 175 -8.82 -16.14 6.85
CA ASP A 175 -10.23 -16.26 6.43
C ASP A 175 -10.97 -14.91 6.47
N ASN A 176 -10.63 -14.01 7.40
CA ASN A 176 -11.22 -12.68 7.45
C ASN A 176 -10.61 -11.77 6.36
N PHE A 177 -9.30 -11.88 6.10
CA PHE A 177 -8.67 -11.22 4.95
C PHE A 177 -9.41 -11.59 3.64
N LEU A 178 -9.61 -12.89 3.38
CA LEU A 178 -10.33 -13.34 2.19
C LEU A 178 -11.81 -12.92 2.19
N LEU A 179 -12.47 -12.85 3.36
CA LEU A 179 -13.85 -12.38 3.48
C LEU A 179 -14.00 -10.91 3.09
N PHE A 180 -13.12 -10.04 3.60
CA PHE A 180 -13.23 -8.59 3.41
C PHE A 180 -12.59 -8.11 2.10
N GLU A 181 -11.51 -8.75 1.66
CA GLU A 181 -10.68 -8.26 0.56
C GLU A 181 -10.46 -9.23 -0.58
N GLY A 182 -10.71 -10.54 -0.38
CA GLY A 182 -10.39 -11.57 -1.37
C GLY A 182 -11.03 -11.32 -2.74
N ASP A 183 -12.28 -10.86 -2.77
CA ASP A 183 -12.98 -10.50 -4.01
C ASP A 183 -12.37 -9.25 -4.70
N PHE A 184 -11.90 -8.27 -3.94
CA PHE A 184 -11.20 -7.11 -4.52
C PHE A 184 -9.89 -7.54 -5.18
N TYR A 185 -9.04 -8.26 -4.45
CA TYR A 185 -7.76 -8.74 -4.98
C TYR A 185 -7.96 -9.68 -6.20
N GLN A 186 -8.99 -10.52 -6.19
CA GLN A 186 -9.30 -11.35 -7.37
C GLN A 186 -9.73 -10.50 -8.58
N GLN A 187 -10.58 -9.50 -8.41
CA GLN A 187 -10.99 -8.63 -9.53
C GLN A 187 -9.82 -7.83 -10.10
N VAL A 188 -8.93 -7.33 -9.23
CA VAL A 188 -7.68 -6.69 -9.67
C VAL A 188 -6.81 -7.68 -10.43
N ALA A 189 -6.68 -8.92 -9.96
CA ALA A 189 -5.93 -9.97 -10.65
C ALA A 189 -6.47 -10.26 -12.06
N ASP A 190 -7.80 -10.31 -12.21
CA ASP A 190 -8.45 -10.50 -13.51
C ASP A 190 -8.17 -9.31 -14.46
N LEU A 191 -8.24 -8.08 -13.94
CA LEU A 191 -7.94 -6.87 -14.72
C LEU A 191 -6.48 -6.81 -15.17
N ILE A 192 -5.52 -7.06 -14.27
CA ILE A 192 -4.10 -6.98 -14.63
C ILE A 192 -3.74 -8.05 -15.68
N GLN A 193 -4.39 -9.21 -15.65
CA GLN A 193 -4.26 -10.24 -16.68
C GLN A 193 -4.90 -9.81 -18.00
N GLN A 194 -6.08 -9.18 -17.95
CA GLN A 194 -6.77 -8.67 -19.14
C GLN A 194 -5.94 -7.59 -19.87
N TYR A 195 -5.28 -6.70 -19.13
CA TYR A 195 -4.51 -5.59 -19.68
C TYR A 195 -3.00 -5.87 -19.84
N ASP A 196 -2.54 -7.06 -19.44
CA ASP A 196 -1.11 -7.47 -19.47
C ASP A 196 -0.19 -6.47 -18.74
N ILE A 197 -0.62 -6.05 -17.54
CA ILE A 197 0.13 -5.12 -16.69
C ILE A 197 0.63 -5.88 -15.46
N PRO A 198 1.92 -5.83 -15.11
CA PRO A 198 2.41 -6.49 -13.91
C PRO A 198 1.94 -5.77 -12.65
N ALA A 199 1.54 -6.54 -11.62
CA ALA A 199 1.07 -5.98 -10.36
C ALA A 199 1.73 -6.58 -9.12
N SER A 200 2.01 -5.72 -8.15
CA SER A 200 2.59 -6.03 -6.85
C SER A 200 1.52 -5.98 -5.78
N PHE A 201 1.41 -7.06 -5.00
CA PHE A 201 0.70 -7.08 -3.73
C PHE A 201 1.66 -6.59 -2.64
N HIS A 202 1.42 -5.39 -2.11
CA HIS A 202 2.21 -4.84 -1.03
C HIS A 202 1.59 -5.16 0.33
N CYS A 203 2.34 -5.85 1.19
CA CYS A 203 1.95 -6.10 2.56
C CYS A 203 3.17 -6.29 3.45
N HIS A 204 3.37 -5.37 4.39
CA HIS A 204 4.30 -5.58 5.50
C HIS A 204 3.85 -6.68 6.47
N GLY A 205 4.82 -7.23 7.20
CA GLY A 205 4.60 -8.12 8.33
C GLY A 205 4.42 -9.59 7.95
N SER A 206 3.40 -10.23 8.55
CA SER A 206 3.28 -11.69 8.59
C SER A 206 2.47 -12.27 7.41
N VAL A 207 3.01 -12.17 6.20
CA VAL A 207 2.33 -12.59 4.96
C VAL A 207 2.27 -14.11 4.73
N GLY A 208 2.94 -14.91 5.57
CA GLY A 208 3.11 -16.35 5.34
C GLY A 208 1.82 -17.16 5.19
N GLU A 209 0.72 -16.71 5.82
CA GLU A 209 -0.58 -17.39 5.72
C GLU A 209 -1.35 -17.06 4.44
N ILE A 210 -1.09 -15.91 3.82
CA ILE A 210 -1.86 -15.41 2.67
C ILE A 210 -1.09 -15.48 1.35
N MET A 211 0.25 -15.58 1.38
CA MET A 211 1.09 -15.48 0.18
C MET A 211 0.74 -16.52 -0.90
N ASP A 212 0.34 -17.75 -0.53
CA ASP A 212 -0.06 -18.77 -1.50
C ASP A 212 -1.36 -18.39 -2.23
N ASP A 213 -2.33 -17.81 -1.52
CA ASP A 213 -3.57 -17.31 -2.12
C ASP A 213 -3.27 -16.21 -3.14
N ILE A 214 -2.42 -15.24 -2.77
CA ILE A 214 -2.04 -14.12 -3.64
C ILE A 214 -1.31 -14.61 -4.91
N TRP A 215 -0.39 -15.58 -4.80
CA TRP A 215 0.23 -16.16 -5.99
C TRP A 215 -0.75 -16.98 -6.83
N ASN A 216 -1.73 -17.64 -6.21
CA ASN A 216 -2.78 -18.36 -6.94
C ASN A 216 -3.72 -17.42 -7.71
N MET A 217 -3.94 -16.20 -7.20
CA MET A 217 -4.71 -15.16 -7.91
C MET A 217 -3.99 -14.68 -9.18
N GLY A 218 -2.65 -14.72 -9.22
CA GLY A 218 -1.87 -14.36 -10.41
C GLY A 218 -1.07 -13.06 -10.30
N TYR A 219 -0.85 -12.55 -9.08
CA TYR A 219 0.00 -11.38 -8.85
C TYR A 219 1.45 -11.62 -9.30
N SER A 220 2.04 -10.61 -9.93
CA SER A 220 3.41 -10.67 -10.44
C SER A 220 4.46 -10.59 -9.33
N PHE A 221 4.17 -9.84 -8.26
CA PHE A 221 5.04 -9.66 -7.11
C PHE A 221 4.26 -9.76 -5.80
N ILE A 222 4.94 -10.21 -4.76
CA ILE A 222 4.56 -9.95 -3.37
C ILE A 222 5.73 -9.24 -2.72
N GLU A 223 5.47 -8.10 -2.08
CA GLU A 223 6.52 -7.29 -1.47
C GLU A 223 6.07 -6.54 -0.21
N PRO A 224 6.98 -6.20 0.70
CA PRO A 224 8.26 -6.86 0.90
C PRO A 224 8.04 -8.23 1.56
N PHE A 225 8.86 -9.22 1.22
CA PHE A 225 9.06 -10.36 2.10
C PHE A 225 9.97 -9.97 3.26
N GLU A 226 9.44 -10.10 4.47
CA GLU A 226 10.13 -9.76 5.70
C GLU A 226 10.40 -11.00 6.55
N PRO A 227 11.67 -11.33 6.83
CA PRO A 227 11.99 -12.37 7.80
C PRO A 227 11.70 -11.89 9.23
N SER A 228 11.71 -12.82 10.18
CA SER A 228 11.67 -12.50 11.62
C SER A 228 12.78 -11.51 11.98
N PRO A 229 12.50 -10.48 12.80
CA PRO A 229 11.33 -10.33 13.67
C PRO A 229 10.15 -9.51 13.10
N ARG A 230 10.29 -8.90 11.91
CA ARG A 230 9.28 -8.01 11.34
C ARG A 230 8.15 -8.76 10.65
N GLY A 231 8.52 -9.78 9.87
CA GLY A 231 7.58 -10.72 9.28
C GLY A 231 7.86 -12.16 9.71
N ASN A 232 7.27 -13.10 8.99
CA ASN A 232 7.36 -14.53 9.29
C ASN A 232 7.82 -15.38 8.11
N VAL A 233 8.38 -14.78 7.05
CA VAL A 233 8.79 -15.50 5.82
C VAL A 233 10.23 -15.15 5.43
N THR A 234 11.06 -16.19 5.27
CA THR A 234 12.40 -16.02 4.69
C THR A 234 12.34 -16.00 3.16
N ILE A 235 13.37 -15.45 2.51
CA ILE A 235 13.46 -15.44 1.03
C ILE A 235 13.43 -16.87 0.46
N ALA A 236 14.17 -17.82 1.07
CA ALA A 236 14.10 -19.22 0.66
C ALA A 236 12.68 -19.80 0.73
N LYS A 237 11.92 -19.49 1.80
CA LYS A 237 10.55 -19.99 1.95
C LYS A 237 9.58 -19.33 0.96
N ALA A 238 9.75 -18.04 0.72
CA ALA A 238 8.98 -17.32 -0.29
C ALA A 238 9.23 -17.89 -1.69
N LEU A 239 10.48 -18.14 -2.07
CA LEU A 239 10.83 -18.74 -3.36
C LEU A 239 10.33 -20.18 -3.50
N GLU A 240 10.42 -20.97 -2.43
CA GLU A 240 9.83 -22.31 -2.37
C GLU A 240 8.34 -22.24 -2.67
N THR A 241 7.62 -21.38 -1.92
CA THR A 241 6.16 -21.26 -2.03
C THR A 241 5.76 -20.70 -3.38
N ALA A 242 6.31 -19.57 -3.81
CA ALA A 242 6.05 -18.96 -5.13
C ALA A 242 6.20 -19.98 -6.26
N ASN A 243 7.22 -20.83 -6.18
CA ASN A 243 7.50 -21.90 -7.13
C ASN A 243 7.49 -21.44 -8.60
N GLY A 244 7.99 -20.22 -8.86
CA GLY A 244 8.05 -19.63 -10.19
C GLY A 244 6.76 -18.96 -10.69
N ARG A 245 5.68 -18.92 -9.89
CA ARG A 245 4.42 -18.21 -10.23
C ARG A 245 4.58 -16.70 -10.29
N GLY A 246 5.54 -16.14 -9.56
CA GLY A 246 5.81 -14.71 -9.51
C GLY A 246 7.20 -14.41 -8.96
N ILE A 247 7.45 -13.14 -8.71
CA ILE A 247 8.72 -12.60 -8.24
C ILE A 247 8.65 -12.40 -6.73
N VAL A 248 9.65 -12.93 -6.04
CA VAL A 248 9.87 -12.64 -4.62
C VAL A 248 10.64 -11.33 -4.51
N PHE A 249 10.15 -10.38 -3.71
CA PHE A 249 10.75 -9.05 -3.58
C PHE A 249 10.97 -8.70 -2.10
N GLY A 250 12.16 -8.25 -1.71
CA GLY A 250 12.43 -7.76 -0.33
C GLY A 250 13.61 -8.45 0.36
N GLY A 251 13.51 -8.68 1.67
CA GLY A 251 14.44 -9.51 2.44
C GLY A 251 15.33 -8.77 3.45
N VAL A 252 15.68 -7.50 3.20
CA VAL A 252 16.54 -6.72 4.10
C VAL A 252 15.71 -5.81 4.99
N ASP A 253 15.81 -5.98 6.30
CA ASP A 253 15.13 -5.13 7.30
C ASP A 253 15.61 -3.67 7.18
N ASP A 254 14.69 -2.73 7.03
CA ASP A 254 14.98 -1.30 6.93
C ASP A 254 15.63 -0.73 8.21
N VAL A 255 15.42 -1.35 9.36
CA VAL A 255 15.93 -0.87 10.65
C VAL A 255 17.45 -0.89 10.67
N ILE A 256 18.06 -1.93 10.10
CA ILE A 256 19.51 -2.08 10.11
C ILE A 256 20.23 -1.04 9.26
N PHE A 257 19.54 -0.37 8.33
CA PHE A 257 20.12 0.78 7.62
C PHE A 257 20.38 1.95 8.57
N ASN A 258 19.49 2.16 9.54
CA ASN A 258 19.57 3.29 10.47
C ASN A 258 20.40 2.98 11.72
N THR A 259 20.34 1.74 12.21
CA THR A 259 20.93 1.36 13.50
C THR A 259 22.05 0.32 13.40
N GLY A 260 22.19 -0.32 12.24
CA GLY A 260 23.15 -1.41 12.02
C GLY A 260 24.51 -0.93 11.54
N SER A 261 25.48 -1.84 11.65
CA SER A 261 26.82 -1.67 11.09
C SER A 261 26.86 -2.08 9.60
N PRO A 262 27.90 -1.65 8.85
CA PRO A 262 28.15 -2.17 7.49
C PRO A 262 28.22 -3.71 7.41
N ASP A 263 28.69 -4.37 8.47
CA ASP A 263 28.72 -5.82 8.57
C ASP A 263 27.31 -6.43 8.70
N ASP A 264 26.37 -5.74 9.35
CA ASP A 264 24.97 -6.16 9.42
C ASP A 264 24.32 -6.13 8.04
N ILE A 265 24.55 -5.04 7.28
CA ILE A 265 24.09 -4.91 5.89
C ILE A 265 24.68 -6.04 5.03
N SER A 266 26.00 -6.25 5.13
CA SER A 266 26.70 -7.29 4.37
C SER A 266 26.15 -8.68 4.65
N ARG A 267 25.90 -9.01 5.93
CA ARG A 267 25.30 -10.29 6.32
C ARG A 267 23.87 -10.44 5.81
N ALA A 268 23.05 -9.38 5.90
CA ALA A 268 21.67 -9.42 5.46
C ALA A 268 21.55 -9.61 3.95
N VAL A 269 22.31 -8.84 3.16
CA VAL A 269 22.38 -8.99 1.70
C VAL A 269 22.88 -10.38 1.32
N LYS A 270 23.99 -10.82 1.93
CA LYS A 270 24.54 -12.16 1.65
C LYS A 270 23.52 -13.26 1.91
N ARG A 271 22.82 -13.22 3.05
CA ARG A 271 21.79 -14.23 3.37
C ARG A 271 20.69 -14.27 2.30
N CYS A 272 20.18 -13.12 1.89
CA CYS A 272 19.11 -13.08 0.88
C CYS A 272 19.60 -13.59 -0.49
N LEU A 273 20.83 -13.25 -0.88
CA LEU A 273 21.43 -13.74 -2.12
C LEU A 273 21.75 -15.23 -2.04
N ASP A 274 22.20 -15.75 -0.91
CA ASP A 274 22.43 -17.19 -0.69
C ASP A 274 21.12 -17.99 -0.80
N ASP A 275 20.01 -17.46 -0.27
CA ASP A 275 18.67 -18.06 -0.38
C ASP A 275 18.18 -18.12 -1.83
N ALA A 276 18.54 -17.13 -2.66
CA ALA A 276 18.02 -16.99 -4.03
C ALA A 276 18.93 -17.60 -5.11
N ARG A 277 20.26 -17.51 -4.95
CA ARG A 277 21.22 -17.95 -5.98
C ARG A 277 21.15 -19.45 -6.22
N GLY A 278 21.28 -19.83 -7.50
CA GLY A 278 21.24 -21.23 -7.92
C GLY A 278 19.85 -21.87 -7.93
N THR A 279 18.81 -21.18 -7.43
CA THR A 279 17.43 -21.69 -7.48
C THR A 279 16.80 -21.58 -8.87
N GLY A 280 17.29 -20.65 -9.71
CA GLY A 280 16.70 -20.32 -11.00
C GLY A 280 15.35 -19.59 -10.91
N LYS A 281 14.93 -19.19 -9.70
CA LYS A 281 13.64 -18.55 -9.45
C LYS A 281 13.77 -17.01 -9.43
N PRO A 282 12.75 -16.26 -9.88
CA PRO A 282 12.81 -14.79 -9.91
C PRO A 282 12.84 -14.16 -8.52
N TYR A 283 13.80 -13.26 -8.30
CA TYR A 283 14.00 -12.57 -7.02
C TYR A 283 14.52 -11.14 -7.25
N ILE A 284 13.97 -10.17 -6.51
CA ILE A 284 14.46 -8.79 -6.44
C ILE A 284 14.85 -8.49 -4.99
N LEU A 285 16.14 -8.21 -4.77
CA LEU A 285 16.64 -7.77 -3.47
C LEU A 285 16.15 -6.36 -3.19
N SER A 286 15.55 -6.15 -2.03
CA SER A 286 15.13 -4.81 -1.59
C SER A 286 15.10 -4.71 -0.05
N GLN A 287 15.11 -3.48 0.43
CA GLN A 287 14.75 -3.16 1.81
C GLN A 287 13.24 -3.35 2.03
N SER A 288 12.83 -3.55 3.29
CA SER A 288 11.42 -3.70 3.65
C SER A 288 10.62 -2.41 3.46
N SER A 289 11.13 -1.26 3.89
CA SER A 289 10.41 0.02 3.78
C SER A 289 11.29 1.18 3.30
N THR A 290 10.64 2.31 3.00
CA THR A 290 11.32 3.57 2.71
C THR A 290 12.07 4.12 3.93
N PRO A 291 13.09 4.98 3.75
CA PRO A 291 13.82 5.53 4.88
C PRO A 291 12.92 6.30 5.88
N PHE A 292 13.20 6.14 7.17
CA PHE A 292 12.39 6.75 8.23
C PHE A 292 12.56 8.27 8.37
N TYR A 293 13.76 8.77 8.11
CA TYR A 293 14.14 10.16 8.35
C TYR A 293 14.56 10.85 7.05
N GLU A 294 14.16 12.11 6.91
CA GLU A 294 14.66 13.00 5.87
C GLU A 294 15.17 14.31 6.52
N PRO A 295 16.46 14.69 6.33
CA PRO A 295 17.49 13.98 5.56
C PRO A 295 18.02 12.72 6.26
N LEU A 296 18.61 11.80 5.48
CA LEU A 296 19.33 10.64 6.01
C LEU A 296 20.53 11.05 6.87
N SER A 297 20.84 10.25 7.89
CA SER A 297 22.12 10.34 8.59
C SER A 297 23.27 9.90 7.67
N GLY A 298 24.50 10.35 7.97
CA GLY A 298 25.69 9.92 7.22
C GLY A 298 25.88 8.41 7.20
N ALA A 299 25.71 7.77 8.36
CA ALA A 299 25.80 6.31 8.50
C ALA A 299 24.70 5.58 7.71
N ALA A 300 23.45 6.05 7.77
CA ALA A 300 22.36 5.45 7.02
C ALA A 300 22.61 5.52 5.51
N LYS A 301 23.08 6.68 5.03
CA LYS A 301 23.47 6.86 3.63
C LYS A 301 24.55 5.86 3.19
N GLU A 302 25.60 5.68 4.00
CA GLU A 302 26.67 4.71 3.71
C GLU A 302 26.14 3.28 3.66
N ASN A 303 25.23 2.91 4.57
CA ASN A 303 24.57 1.60 4.58
C ASN A 303 23.72 1.36 3.32
N PHE A 304 22.97 2.37 2.85
CA PHE A 304 22.22 2.28 1.58
C PHE A 304 23.13 2.11 0.36
N LEU A 305 24.25 2.84 0.30
CA LEU A 305 25.22 2.71 -0.78
C LEU A 305 25.85 1.30 -0.79
N LEU A 306 26.24 0.80 0.38
CA LEU A 306 26.79 -0.56 0.50
C LEU A 306 25.77 -1.62 0.10
N PHE A 307 24.51 -1.47 0.50
CA PHE A 307 23.43 -2.36 0.08
C PHE A 307 23.29 -2.44 -1.45
N MET A 308 23.27 -1.28 -2.13
CA MET A 308 23.17 -1.23 -3.59
C MET A 308 24.39 -1.81 -4.28
N GLU A 309 25.59 -1.54 -3.76
CA GLU A 309 26.84 -2.12 -4.28
C GLU A 309 26.82 -3.66 -4.18
N LEU A 310 26.51 -4.20 -3.00
CA LEU A 310 26.49 -5.65 -2.78
C LEU A 310 25.36 -6.34 -3.56
N GLY A 311 24.20 -5.69 -3.70
CA GLY A 311 23.05 -6.22 -4.42
C GLY A 311 23.25 -6.33 -5.93
N THR A 312 24.11 -5.48 -6.49
CA THR A 312 24.43 -5.44 -7.94
C THR A 312 25.68 -6.26 -8.30
N GLN A 313 26.45 -6.71 -7.32
CA GLN A 313 27.55 -7.65 -7.49
C GLN A 313 27.00 -9.08 -7.66
N GLY A 314 26.56 -9.42 -8.87
CA GLY A 314 26.04 -10.74 -9.24
C GLY A 314 26.31 -11.07 -10.70
#